data_AF-A0A8H8N9J7-F1
#
_entry.id   AF-A0A8H8N9J7-F1
#
_cell.length_a   1.000
_cell.length_b   1.000
_cell.length_c   1.000
_cell.angle_alpha   90.00
_cell.angle_beta   90.00
_cell.angle_gamma   90.00
#
_symmetry.space_group_name_H-M   'P 1'
#
loop_
_entity.id
_entity.type
_entity.pdbx_description
1 polymer ?
#
loop_
_entity_poly.entity_id
_entity_poly.type
_entity_poly.pdbx_seq_one_letter_code
_entity_poly.pdbx_strand_id
1 'polypeptide(L)'
;MKLQSLSIALAIMHATRARPILEKRDVPVEECSTTKSRILTGVGGQKFAIGDDGKHVVNVGSGEGGLNVEFQACNPNFNKWPNSGDGPFAGHIYVPEANKCLHVPSYNPNTTYELLLEDCYFSHDSGQFAYSFLQKGSDYYWSGATFGDRSLIQGGDTGCQDGLYGYEGGSENAVATSGCTTIACASGSNVCAFAIN
;
A
#
# COMPACT_ATOMS: atom_id res chain seq x y z
N MET A 1 36.47 6.94 78.30
CA MET A 1 36.96 6.13 77.17
C MET A 1 35.94 5.04 76.86
N LYS A 2 35.15 5.21 75.79
CA LYS A 2 34.35 4.16 75.14
C LYS A 2 33.93 4.71 73.77
N LEU A 3 34.58 4.20 72.72
CA LEU A 3 34.19 4.40 71.33
C LEU A 3 32.85 3.69 71.11
N GLN A 4 31.89 4.34 70.45
CA GLN A 4 30.80 3.64 69.78
C GLN A 4 30.76 4.04 68.31
N SER A 5 30.99 3.01 67.52
CA SER A 5 31.24 2.93 66.09
C SER A 5 30.11 3.50 65.24
N LEU A 6 30.51 4.23 64.19
CA LEU A 6 29.72 4.59 63.03
C LEU A 6 29.44 3.30 62.22
N SER A 7 28.17 2.92 62.04
CA SER A 7 27.80 1.87 61.09
C SER A 7 27.31 2.52 59.80
N ILE A 8 28.17 2.51 58.78
CA ILE A 8 27.80 2.86 57.40
C ILE A 8 27.12 1.62 56.79
N ALA A 9 25.81 1.67 56.59
CA ALA A 9 25.08 0.65 55.86
C ALA A 9 25.34 0.84 54.35
N LEU A 10 26.12 -0.07 53.77
CA LEU A 10 26.38 -0.12 52.33
C LEU A 10 25.17 -0.77 51.64
N ALA A 11 24.36 0.03 50.94
CA ALA A 11 23.29 -0.47 50.09
C ALA A 11 23.88 -0.99 48.77
N ILE A 12 23.92 -2.31 48.60
CA ILE A 12 24.32 -2.96 47.34
C ILE A 12 23.13 -2.86 46.37
N MET A 13 23.13 -1.84 45.51
CA MET A 13 22.22 -1.82 44.35
C MET A 13 22.52 -3.04 43.47
N HIS A 14 21.61 -4.00 43.49
CA HIS A 14 21.60 -5.08 42.50
C HIS A 14 21.18 -4.46 41.16
N ALA A 15 22.17 -4.12 40.33
CA ALA A 15 21.93 -3.87 38.92
C ALA A 15 21.52 -5.20 38.26
N THR A 16 20.23 -5.49 38.26
CA THR A 16 19.65 -6.51 37.39
C THR A 16 19.86 -6.05 35.95
N ARG A 17 20.97 -6.51 35.35
CA ARG A 17 21.13 -6.46 33.89
C ARG A 17 20.00 -7.29 33.29
N ALA A 18 18.92 -6.63 32.89
CA ALA A 18 17.93 -7.22 32.01
C ALA A 18 18.70 -7.74 30.79
N ARG A 19 18.77 -9.07 30.66
CA ARG A 19 19.26 -9.68 29.42
C ARG A 19 18.34 -9.17 28.31
N PRO A 20 18.86 -8.67 27.18
CA PRO A 20 18.01 -8.39 26.04
C PRO A 20 17.31 -9.69 25.71
N ILE A 21 15.98 -9.70 25.87
CA ILE A 21 15.14 -10.78 25.39
C ILE A 21 15.17 -10.63 23.87
N LEU A 22 16.19 -11.21 23.24
CA LEU A 22 16.17 -11.58 21.82
C LEU A 22 15.24 -12.80 21.71
N GLU A 23 13.97 -12.62 22.09
CA GLU A 23 12.93 -13.52 21.61
C GLU A 23 12.88 -13.27 20.11
N LYS A 24 13.30 -14.27 19.34
CA LYS A 24 13.07 -14.31 17.91
C LYS A 24 11.56 -14.25 17.76
N ARG A 25 11.03 -13.06 17.50
CA ARG A 25 9.60 -12.82 17.37
C ARG A 25 9.16 -13.65 16.16
N ASP A 26 8.43 -14.72 16.42
CA ASP A 26 7.89 -15.58 15.37
C ASP A 26 6.70 -14.85 14.77
N VAL A 27 7.00 -13.95 13.84
CA VAL A 27 5.98 -13.16 13.17
C VAL A 27 5.57 -13.89 11.90
N PRO A 28 4.28 -14.23 11.73
CA PRO A 28 3.80 -14.85 10.51
C PRO A 28 4.14 -14.01 9.27
N VAL A 29 4.38 -14.65 8.14
CA VAL A 29 4.54 -13.98 6.86
C VAL A 29 3.15 -13.79 6.24
N GLU A 30 2.90 -12.64 5.61
CA GLU A 30 1.68 -12.45 4.83
C GLU A 30 1.60 -13.44 3.67
N GLU A 31 0.49 -14.17 3.60
CA GLU A 31 0.08 -14.97 2.46
C GLU A 31 -1.06 -14.24 1.75
N CYS A 32 -0.91 -13.99 0.45
CA CYS A 32 -1.91 -13.32 -0.36
C CYS A 32 -2.60 -14.30 -1.31
N SER A 33 -3.92 -14.23 -1.37
CA SER A 33 -4.73 -15.09 -2.24
C SER A 33 -5.65 -14.26 -3.11
N THR A 34 -5.80 -14.67 -4.36
CA THR A 34 -6.67 -14.00 -5.33
C THR A 34 -8.12 -14.03 -4.89
N THR A 35 -8.70 -12.85 -4.72
CA THR A 35 -10.12 -12.64 -4.42
C THR A 35 -10.91 -12.39 -5.71
N LYS A 36 -10.31 -11.67 -6.67
CA LYS A 36 -10.99 -11.28 -7.92
C LYS A 36 -9.95 -11.07 -9.03
N SER A 37 -10.15 -11.71 -10.19
CA SER A 37 -9.35 -11.51 -11.41
C SER A 37 -10.18 -10.77 -12.46
N ARG A 38 -9.70 -9.62 -12.95
CA ARG A 38 -10.45 -8.69 -13.84
C ARG A 38 -9.52 -7.83 -14.68
N ILE A 39 -10.10 -7.00 -15.55
CA ILE A 39 -9.34 -6.01 -16.31
C ILE A 39 -9.26 -4.71 -15.51
N LEU A 40 -8.06 -4.13 -15.42
CA LEU A 40 -7.88 -2.80 -14.87
C LEU A 40 -8.47 -1.78 -15.86
N THR A 41 -9.44 -1.01 -15.40
CA THR A 41 -10.14 0.00 -16.21
C THR A 41 -10.24 1.33 -15.48
N GLY A 42 -10.49 2.40 -16.23
CA GLY A 42 -10.76 3.72 -15.68
C GLY A 42 -12.00 4.38 -16.30
N VAL A 43 -12.25 5.62 -15.89
CA VAL A 43 -13.31 6.50 -16.41
C VAL A 43 -13.24 6.59 -17.94
N GLY A 44 -14.41 6.64 -18.58
CA GLY A 44 -14.52 6.72 -20.05
C GLY A 44 -14.08 5.43 -20.76
N GLY A 45 -13.88 4.33 -20.03
CA GLY A 45 -13.38 3.08 -20.59
C GLY A 45 -11.87 3.06 -20.80
N GLN A 46 -11.12 3.93 -20.10
CA GLN A 46 -9.66 3.94 -20.11
C GLN A 46 -9.11 2.53 -19.88
N LYS A 47 -8.14 2.16 -20.72
CA LYS A 47 -7.42 0.89 -20.66
C LYS A 47 -5.94 1.14 -20.38
N PHE A 48 -5.33 0.11 -19.82
CA PHE A 48 -3.93 0.09 -19.43
C PHE A 48 -3.25 -1.15 -20.01
N ALA A 49 -1.94 -1.11 -20.18
CA ALA A 49 -1.13 -2.25 -20.61
C ALA A 49 0.26 -2.21 -19.95
N ILE A 50 1.00 -3.31 -20.05
CA ILE A 50 2.42 -3.34 -19.73
C ILE A 50 3.17 -2.64 -20.87
N GLY A 51 4.02 -1.67 -20.54
CA GLY A 51 4.87 -0.99 -21.51
C GLY A 51 5.95 -1.92 -22.08
N ASP A 52 6.53 -1.54 -23.22
CA ASP A 52 7.53 -2.36 -23.93
C ASP A 52 8.79 -2.65 -23.09
N ASP A 53 9.05 -1.84 -22.06
CA ASP A 53 10.16 -2.07 -21.12
C ASP A 53 9.88 -3.14 -20.06
N GLY A 54 8.65 -3.68 -20.01
CA GLY A 54 8.22 -4.68 -19.04
C GLY A 54 8.15 -4.18 -17.60
N LYS A 55 8.32 -2.87 -17.37
CA LYS A 55 8.40 -2.25 -16.04
C LYS A 55 7.25 -1.28 -15.80
N HIS A 56 6.90 -0.45 -16.77
CA HIS A 56 5.86 0.58 -16.57
C HIS A 56 4.50 0.09 -17.02
N VAL A 57 3.44 0.62 -16.41
CA VAL A 57 2.09 0.54 -16.95
C VAL A 57 1.84 1.78 -17.80
N VAL A 58 1.26 1.58 -18.99
CA VAL A 58 1.00 2.64 -19.96
C VAL A 58 -0.49 2.78 -20.26
N ASN A 59 -0.90 3.99 -20.63
CA ASN A 59 -2.25 4.28 -21.13
C ASN A 59 -2.39 3.81 -22.58
N VAL A 60 -3.48 3.10 -22.92
CA VAL A 60 -3.70 2.57 -24.28
C VAL A 60 -5.05 2.96 -24.89
N GLY A 61 -5.69 4.02 -24.39
CA GLY A 61 -6.95 4.51 -24.93
C GLY A 61 -8.18 3.81 -24.37
N SER A 62 -9.23 3.70 -25.18
CA SER A 62 -10.46 2.95 -24.89
C SER A 62 -10.71 1.92 -25.98
N GLY A 63 -11.29 0.77 -25.62
CA GLY A 63 -11.51 -0.33 -26.56
C GLY A 63 -11.59 -1.71 -25.90
N GLU A 64 -11.49 -2.76 -26.71
CA GLU A 64 -11.43 -4.14 -26.21
C GLU A 64 -10.05 -4.47 -25.61
N GLY A 65 -10.02 -5.38 -24.63
CA GLY A 65 -8.81 -5.78 -23.92
C GLY A 65 -8.46 -4.89 -22.71
N GLY A 66 -7.19 -4.91 -22.34
CA GLY A 66 -6.61 -4.20 -21.20
C GLY A 66 -5.74 -5.09 -20.32
N LEU A 67 -5.14 -4.48 -19.29
CA LEU A 67 -4.28 -5.14 -18.33
C LEU A 67 -5.09 -6.05 -17.40
N ASN A 68 -4.85 -7.35 -17.48
CA ASN A 68 -5.42 -8.30 -16.53
C ASN A 68 -4.73 -8.18 -15.18
N VAL A 69 -5.54 -8.04 -14.13
CA VAL A 69 -5.08 -7.89 -12.76
C VAL A 69 -5.89 -8.77 -11.81
N GLU A 70 -5.29 -9.08 -10.68
CA GLU A 70 -5.91 -9.80 -9.59
C GLU A 70 -5.81 -8.98 -8.32
N PHE A 71 -6.94 -8.71 -7.68
CA PHE A 71 -6.90 -8.26 -6.31
C PHE A 71 -6.62 -9.46 -5.42
N GLN A 72 -5.48 -9.45 -4.74
CA GLN A 72 -5.08 -10.48 -3.79
C GLN A 72 -5.21 -9.93 -2.37
N ALA A 73 -6.10 -10.50 -1.57
CA ALA A 73 -6.19 -10.15 -0.15
C ALA A 73 -5.11 -10.91 0.63
N CYS A 74 -4.44 -10.22 1.57
CA CYS A 74 -3.32 -10.79 2.34
C CYS A 74 -3.71 -11.09 3.79
N ASN A 75 -3.19 -12.20 4.33
CA ASN A 75 -3.42 -12.64 5.70
C ASN A 75 -2.09 -13.14 6.31
N PRO A 76 -1.75 -12.81 7.57
CA PRO A 76 -2.50 -11.97 8.51
C PRO A 76 -2.60 -10.52 8.07
N ASN A 77 -3.79 -9.93 8.19
CA ASN A 77 -3.98 -8.49 8.01
C ASN A 77 -3.34 -7.75 9.19
N PHE A 78 -2.05 -7.42 9.07
CA PHE A 78 -1.28 -6.74 10.11
C PHE A 78 -1.84 -5.35 10.44
N ASN A 79 -2.47 -4.69 9.48
CA ASN A 79 -3.14 -3.41 9.66
C ASN A 79 -4.50 -3.53 10.34
N LYS A 80 -4.99 -4.76 10.60
CA LYS A 80 -6.25 -5.05 11.29
C LYS A 80 -7.47 -4.37 10.64
N TRP A 81 -7.46 -4.10 9.35
CA TRP A 81 -8.63 -3.54 8.68
C TRP A 81 -9.78 -4.56 8.62
N PRO A 82 -11.03 -4.11 8.42
CA PRO A 82 -12.13 -5.03 8.18
C PRO A 82 -11.84 -5.90 6.95
N ASN A 83 -12.03 -7.21 7.07
CA ASN A 83 -11.90 -8.14 5.93
C ASN A 83 -13.25 -8.30 5.17
N SER A 84 -14.22 -7.40 5.40
CA SER A 84 -15.56 -7.48 4.82
C SER A 84 -16.26 -6.12 4.81
N GLY A 85 -17.07 -5.86 3.78
CA GLY A 85 -17.82 -4.62 3.62
C GLY A 85 -17.02 -3.52 2.92
N ASP A 86 -17.57 -2.31 2.87
CA ASP A 86 -16.85 -1.15 2.33
C ASP A 86 -15.78 -0.68 3.34
N GLY A 87 -14.58 -0.38 2.86
CA GLY A 87 -13.48 0.04 3.72
C GLY A 87 -12.10 -0.30 3.17
N PRO A 88 -11.03 0.03 3.93
CA PRO A 88 -9.68 -0.33 3.54
C PRO A 88 -9.45 -1.85 3.66
N PHE A 89 -8.79 -2.45 2.68
CA PHE A 89 -8.37 -3.85 2.62
C PHE A 89 -6.86 -3.95 2.45
N ALA A 90 -6.27 -4.94 3.11
CA ALA A 90 -4.87 -5.29 2.95
C ALA A 90 -4.76 -6.27 1.80
N GLY A 91 -3.89 -5.97 0.85
CA GLY A 91 -3.79 -6.75 -0.36
C GLY A 91 -2.79 -6.17 -1.33
N HIS A 92 -2.75 -6.74 -2.53
CA HIS A 92 -2.02 -6.23 -3.69
C HIS A 92 -2.89 -6.28 -4.94
N ILE A 93 -2.55 -5.46 -5.93
CA ILE A 93 -3.02 -5.67 -7.30
C ILE A 93 -1.91 -6.42 -8.04
N TYR A 94 -2.09 -7.73 -8.18
CA TYR A 94 -1.18 -8.62 -8.87
C TYR A 94 -1.45 -8.61 -10.37
N VAL A 95 -0.40 -8.71 -11.18
CA VAL A 95 -0.44 -8.76 -12.65
C VAL A 95 0.08 -10.14 -13.08
N PRO A 96 -0.82 -11.10 -13.36
CA PRO A 96 -0.43 -12.49 -13.63
C PRO A 96 0.54 -12.66 -14.79
N GLU A 97 0.38 -11.86 -15.84
CA GLU A 97 1.23 -11.92 -17.03
C GLU A 97 2.70 -11.57 -16.73
N ALA A 98 2.94 -10.70 -15.75
CA ALA A 98 4.28 -10.27 -15.35
C ALA A 98 4.81 -10.98 -14.10
N ASN A 99 3.96 -11.73 -13.38
CA ASN A 99 4.25 -12.25 -12.04
C ASN A 99 4.76 -11.15 -11.09
N LYS A 100 4.11 -9.99 -11.13
CA LYS A 100 4.50 -8.77 -10.41
C LYS A 100 3.27 -8.07 -9.83
N CYS A 101 3.48 -7.17 -8.90
CA CYS A 101 2.43 -6.33 -8.35
C CYS A 101 2.56 -4.91 -8.90
N LEU A 102 1.41 -4.24 -9.06
CA LEU A 102 1.40 -2.82 -9.34
C LEU A 102 2.00 -2.07 -8.15
N HIS A 103 2.83 -1.07 -8.43
CA HIS A 103 3.61 -0.33 -7.45
C HIS A 103 3.77 1.14 -7.85
N VAL A 104 4.00 2.01 -6.87
CA VAL A 104 4.48 3.38 -7.13
C VAL A 104 5.64 3.68 -6.17
N PRO A 105 6.74 4.28 -6.68
CA PRO A 105 8.04 4.31 -6.00
C PRO A 105 8.11 5.21 -4.76
N SER A 106 7.16 6.13 -4.59
CA SER A 106 7.15 7.08 -3.47
C SER A 106 5.76 7.67 -3.27
N TYR A 107 5.60 8.29 -2.11
CA TYR A 107 4.33 8.76 -1.58
C TYR A 107 4.37 10.22 -1.11
N ASN A 108 5.40 10.95 -1.54
CA ASN A 108 5.51 12.36 -1.21
C ASN A 108 4.30 13.13 -1.76
N PRO A 109 3.71 14.04 -0.95
CA PRO A 109 2.64 14.91 -1.42
C PRO A 109 3.08 15.77 -2.61
N ASN A 110 2.13 16.15 -3.45
CA ASN A 110 2.33 17.02 -4.62
C ASN A 110 3.32 16.50 -5.68
N THR A 111 3.59 15.20 -5.67
CA THR A 111 4.40 14.54 -6.69
C THR A 111 3.53 13.51 -7.39
N THR A 112 3.67 13.43 -8.71
CA THR A 112 3.03 12.40 -9.52
C THR A 112 4.06 11.32 -9.81
N TYR A 113 3.63 10.05 -9.82
CA TYR A 113 4.53 8.92 -9.95
C TYR A 113 4.04 7.96 -11.03
N GLU A 114 4.95 7.47 -11.86
CA GLU A 114 4.60 6.44 -12.82
C GLU A 114 4.24 5.14 -12.10
N LEU A 115 3.19 4.47 -12.61
CA LEU A 115 2.75 3.17 -12.15
C LEU A 115 3.70 2.10 -12.69
N LEU A 116 4.29 1.35 -11.78
CA LEU A 116 5.32 0.35 -12.06
C LEU A 116 4.82 -1.07 -11.79
N LEU A 117 5.54 -2.03 -12.35
CA LEU A 117 5.51 -3.43 -11.99
C LEU A 117 6.75 -3.74 -11.15
N GLU A 118 6.54 -4.20 -9.93
CA GLU A 118 7.60 -4.64 -9.04
C GLU A 118 7.30 -6.00 -8.44
N ASP A 119 8.31 -6.61 -7.82
CA ASP A 119 8.10 -7.86 -7.09
C ASP A 119 7.10 -7.59 -5.94
N CYS A 120 6.14 -8.49 -5.77
CA CYS A 120 5.15 -8.35 -4.71
C CYS A 120 5.85 -8.37 -3.35
N TYR A 121 5.69 -7.28 -2.60
CA TYR A 121 6.21 -7.17 -1.24
C TYR A 121 5.28 -7.91 -0.28
N PHE A 122 5.82 -8.65 0.70
CA PHE A 122 5.02 -9.30 1.74
C PHE A 122 5.55 -8.86 3.09
N SER A 123 4.66 -8.35 3.96
CA SER A 123 5.06 -7.97 5.31
C SER A 123 5.28 -9.22 6.16
N HIS A 124 6.29 -9.12 7.03
CA HIS A 124 6.55 -10.09 8.10
C HIS A 124 6.63 -9.38 9.46
N ASP A 125 6.18 -8.12 9.55
CA ASP A 125 6.03 -7.41 10.82
C ASP A 125 4.89 -6.38 10.76
N SER A 126 4.06 -6.40 11.80
CA SER A 126 3.08 -5.36 12.14
C SER A 126 3.62 -3.92 12.20
N GLY A 127 4.94 -3.71 12.25
CA GLY A 127 5.57 -2.40 12.20
C GLY A 127 5.99 -1.92 10.80
N GLN A 128 5.92 -2.78 9.79
CA GLN A 128 6.29 -2.43 8.40
C GLN A 128 5.14 -1.71 7.69
N PHE A 129 5.47 -0.99 6.62
CA PHE A 129 4.45 -0.40 5.76
C PHE A 129 3.66 -1.48 5.03
N ALA A 130 2.42 -1.17 4.67
CA ALA A 130 1.55 -2.05 3.93
C ALA A 130 0.71 -1.25 2.95
N TYR A 131 0.44 -1.82 1.78
CA TYR A 131 -0.43 -1.18 0.79
C TYR A 131 -1.89 -1.20 1.26
N SER A 132 -2.61 -0.10 1.01
CA SER A 132 -4.02 0.05 1.32
C SER A 132 -4.83 0.15 0.04
N PHE A 133 -5.92 -0.63 -0.02
CA PHE A 133 -6.90 -0.55 -1.10
C PHE A 133 -8.27 -0.23 -0.51
N LEU A 134 -9.04 0.66 -1.11
CA LEU A 134 -10.41 0.92 -0.69
C LEU A 134 -11.35 0.04 -1.49
N GLN A 135 -12.11 -0.83 -0.83
CA GLN A 135 -13.23 -1.50 -1.44
C GLN A 135 -14.49 -0.61 -1.32
N LYS A 136 -15.19 -0.38 -2.43
CA LYS A 136 -16.55 0.19 -2.46
C LYS A 136 -17.43 -0.74 -3.31
N GLY A 137 -18.39 -1.43 -2.69
CA GLY A 137 -19.21 -2.43 -3.36
C GLY A 137 -18.38 -3.65 -3.84
N SER A 138 -18.50 -3.99 -5.13
CA SER A 138 -17.73 -5.07 -5.77
C SER A 138 -16.35 -4.65 -6.27
N ASP A 139 -16.01 -3.37 -6.15
CA ASP A 139 -14.88 -2.77 -6.84
C ASP A 139 -13.81 -2.35 -5.84
N TYR A 140 -12.55 -2.52 -6.26
CA TYR A 140 -11.39 -2.17 -5.47
C TYR A 140 -10.70 -0.98 -6.13
N TYR A 141 -10.40 0.02 -5.31
CA TYR A 141 -9.77 1.27 -5.67
C TYR A 141 -8.43 1.36 -4.95
N TRP A 142 -7.41 1.89 -5.63
CA TRP A 142 -6.12 2.14 -4.98
C TRP A 142 -6.27 3.27 -3.95
N SER A 143 -6.06 2.97 -2.66
CA SER A 143 -6.14 4.00 -1.60
C SER A 143 -4.79 4.37 -1.01
N GLY A 144 -3.72 3.71 -1.44
CA GLY A 144 -2.37 4.09 -1.10
C GLY A 144 -1.62 3.04 -0.30
N ALA A 145 -0.99 3.47 0.79
CA ALA A 145 -0.11 2.70 1.64
C ALA A 145 -0.13 3.34 3.02
N THR A 146 -0.11 2.50 4.04
CA THR A 146 -0.17 2.89 5.43
C THR A 146 0.99 2.32 6.21
N PHE A 147 1.38 3.01 7.28
CA PHE A 147 2.19 2.43 8.32
C PHE A 147 1.38 1.36 9.07
N GLY A 148 2.04 0.49 9.83
CA GLY A 148 1.38 -0.56 10.62
C GLY A 148 0.40 -0.05 11.69
N ASP A 149 0.47 1.24 12.05
CA ASP A 149 -0.50 1.93 12.92
C ASP A 149 -1.73 2.45 12.16
N ARG A 150 -1.82 2.17 10.85
CA ARG A 150 -2.85 2.62 9.90
C ARG A 150 -2.79 4.09 9.52
N SER A 151 -1.79 4.84 9.96
CA SER A 151 -1.56 6.18 9.43
C SER A 151 -1.15 6.08 7.97
N LEU A 152 -1.68 6.96 7.11
CA LEU A 152 -1.32 6.99 5.70
C LEU A 152 0.14 7.43 5.57
N ILE A 153 0.92 6.65 4.81
CA ILE A 153 2.30 7.03 4.42
C ILE A 153 2.26 8.15 3.38
N GLN A 154 1.11 8.28 2.72
CA GLN A 154 0.91 9.09 1.54
C GLN A 154 0.02 10.28 1.85
N GLY A 155 0.35 11.41 1.23
CA GLY A 155 -0.49 12.61 1.30
C GLY A 155 -0.26 13.34 2.62
N GLY A 156 0.67 14.29 2.61
CA GLY A 156 0.71 15.31 3.64
C GLY A 156 -0.68 15.92 3.84
N ASP A 157 -1.07 16.03 5.11
CA ASP A 157 -2.33 16.53 5.64
C ASP A 157 -3.54 16.50 4.69
N THR A 158 -4.21 15.34 4.63
CA THR A 158 -5.67 15.20 4.44
C THR A 158 -6.32 15.66 3.11
N GLY A 159 -5.55 15.96 2.06
CA GLY A 159 -6.09 16.58 0.83
C GLY A 159 -6.69 15.67 -0.24
N CYS A 160 -6.44 14.36 -0.23
CA CYS A 160 -6.97 13.45 -1.27
C CYS A 160 -8.45 13.14 -0.99
N GLN A 161 -9.31 13.30 -1.99
CA GLN A 161 -10.72 12.96 -1.85
C GLN A 161 -10.87 11.47 -1.49
N ASP A 162 -11.56 11.19 -0.38
CA ASP A 162 -11.74 9.85 0.21
C ASP A 162 -10.44 9.08 0.52
N GLY A 163 -9.30 9.77 0.62
CA GLY A 163 -7.99 9.12 0.80
C GLY A 163 -7.56 8.28 -0.40
N LEU A 164 -8.07 8.58 -1.60
CA LEU A 164 -7.82 7.79 -2.80
C LEU A 164 -6.66 8.34 -3.63
N TYR A 165 -5.98 7.42 -4.30
CA TYR A 165 -5.03 7.71 -5.36
C TYR A 165 -5.59 7.17 -6.67
N GLY A 166 -5.45 7.96 -7.72
CA GLY A 166 -6.00 7.66 -9.04
C GLY A 166 -4.96 7.84 -10.11
N TYR A 167 -5.28 7.39 -11.33
CA TYR A 167 -4.49 7.74 -12.50
C TYR A 167 -4.84 9.15 -12.98
N GLU A 168 -3.86 9.86 -13.52
CA GLU A 168 -4.09 11.11 -14.24
C GLU A 168 -4.69 10.79 -15.62
N GLY A 169 -5.94 11.20 -15.84
CA GLY A 169 -6.55 11.21 -17.16
C GLY A 169 -6.02 12.36 -18.03
N GLY A 170 -6.46 12.40 -19.28
CA GLY A 170 -6.29 13.57 -20.13
C GLY A 170 -7.06 14.79 -19.61
N SER A 171 -6.89 15.95 -20.27
CA SER A 171 -7.63 17.17 -19.97
C SER A 171 -9.13 16.88 -19.85
N GLU A 172 -9.77 17.40 -18.79
CA GLU A 172 -11.20 17.16 -18.50
C GLU A 172 -11.59 15.68 -18.35
N ASN A 173 -10.66 14.84 -17.87
CA ASN A 173 -10.83 13.38 -17.76
C ASN A 173 -11.02 12.66 -19.11
N ALA A 174 -10.49 13.25 -20.18
CA ALA A 174 -10.41 12.57 -21.46
C ALA A 174 -9.58 11.28 -21.36
N VAL A 175 -9.94 10.27 -22.15
CA VAL A 175 -9.20 9.02 -22.24
C VAL A 175 -7.80 9.30 -22.82
N ALA A 176 -6.76 8.94 -22.07
CA ALA A 176 -5.38 9.03 -22.50
C ALA A 176 -5.03 7.83 -23.41
N THR A 177 -4.39 8.10 -24.54
CA THR A 177 -4.11 7.10 -25.59
C THR A 177 -2.66 6.60 -25.59
N SER A 178 -1.77 7.23 -24.84
CA SER A 178 -0.34 6.89 -24.76
C SER A 178 0.31 7.47 -23.51
N GLY A 179 1.57 7.10 -23.28
CA GLY A 179 2.38 7.58 -22.14
C GLY A 179 2.23 6.69 -20.90
N CYS A 180 3.20 6.81 -19.99
CA CYS A 180 3.16 6.12 -18.71
C CYS A 180 1.91 6.54 -17.93
N THR A 181 1.28 5.56 -17.28
CA THR A 181 0.17 5.80 -16.37
C THR A 181 0.74 6.42 -15.11
N THR A 182 0.37 7.66 -14.82
CA THR A 182 0.84 8.37 -13.64
C THR A 182 -0.22 8.32 -12.55
N ILE A 183 0.20 8.01 -11.32
CA ILE A 183 -0.63 8.02 -10.12
C ILE A 183 -0.44 9.33 -9.38
N ALA A 184 -1.57 9.93 -9.00
CA ALA A 184 -1.62 11.15 -8.23
C ALA A 184 -2.70 11.06 -7.13
N CYS A 185 -2.59 11.95 -6.15
CA CYS A 185 -3.62 12.17 -5.14
C CYS A 185 -4.93 12.58 -5.82
N ALA A 186 -6.07 11.97 -5.46
CA ALA A 186 -7.39 12.27 -6.01
C ALA A 186 -7.96 13.61 -5.50
N SER A 187 -7.15 14.66 -5.52
CA SER A 187 -7.54 16.05 -5.25
C SER A 187 -7.57 16.91 -6.52
N GLY A 188 -6.91 16.45 -7.60
CA GLY A 188 -6.91 17.09 -8.90
C GLY A 188 -8.17 16.75 -9.70
N SER A 189 -8.69 17.70 -10.48
CA SER A 189 -9.90 17.52 -11.30
C SER A 189 -9.74 16.50 -12.45
N ASN A 190 -8.49 16.13 -12.76
CA ASN A 190 -8.11 15.16 -13.78
C ASN A 190 -7.68 13.80 -13.21
N VAL A 191 -7.78 13.59 -11.89
CA VAL A 191 -7.36 12.35 -11.24
C VAL A 191 -8.57 11.43 -11.10
N CYS A 192 -8.50 10.28 -11.76
CA CYS A 192 -9.58 9.31 -11.86
C CYS A 192 -9.26 8.05 -11.06
N ALA A 193 -10.25 7.50 -10.38
CA ALA A 193 -10.06 6.24 -9.66
C ALA A 193 -9.94 5.06 -10.63
N PHE A 194 -9.10 4.08 -10.32
CA PHE A 194 -9.10 2.80 -11.02
C PHE A 194 -10.30 1.97 -10.62
N ALA A 195 -10.77 1.14 -11.55
CA ALA A 195 -11.76 0.12 -11.28
C ALA A 195 -11.26 -1.24 -11.76
N ILE A 196 -11.31 -2.23 -10.87
CA ILE A 196 -11.03 -3.64 -11.17
C ILE A 196 -12.37 -4.31 -11.54
N ASN A 197 -12.75 -4.19 -12.82
CA ASN A 197 -14.10 -4.53 -13.35
C ASN A 197 -14.14 -5.82 -14.17
#